data_AF-A0A061BSH6-F1
#
_entry.id   AF-A0A061BSH6-F1
#
_cell.length_a   1.000
_cell.length_b   1.000
_cell.length_c   1.000
_cell.angle_alpha   90.00
_cell.angle_beta   90.00
_cell.angle_gamma   90.00
#
_symmetry.space_group_name_H-M   'P 1'
#
loop_
_entity.id
_entity.type
_entity.pdbx_description
1 polymer ?
#
loop_
_entity_poly.entity_id
_entity_poly.type
_entity_poly.pdbx_seq_one_letter_code
_entity_poly.pdbx_strand_id
1 'polypeptide(L)'
;MGFLSGILSNIKEHLGQHKNEINIAIEALKQNKHAGKNGFNVAIVKVVAGVRGYNGNVKSSNEAVKKPIEKLKEDMKKYTKGKLDEIKDDADVGDSDLSDAVTGIGKKYNEFINSTFEVLTALSKAEEGSKAISDLNHNCKNKIINAEKTIRHEYDTLQMTFQNQYTDLERCINSVNRHFSALEQRVNSLARDQITKLVDEIKKN
;
A
#
# COMPACT_ATOMS: atom_id res chain seq x y z
N MET A 1 47.02 -14.90 -12.70
CA MET A 1 45.72 -14.31 -12.26
C MET A 1 45.09 -14.98 -11.03
N GLY A 2 45.81 -15.84 -10.29
CA GLY A 2 45.23 -16.59 -9.15
C GLY A 2 44.63 -15.73 -8.03
N PHE A 3 45.25 -14.58 -7.75
CA PHE A 3 44.79 -13.64 -6.71
C PHE A 3 43.37 -13.09 -6.99
N LEU A 4 43.16 -12.47 -8.16
CA LEU A 4 41.85 -11.91 -8.53
C LEU A 4 40.77 -12.99 -8.62
N SER A 5 41.08 -14.15 -9.20
CA SER A 5 40.13 -15.27 -9.24
C SER A 5 39.80 -15.78 -7.83
N GLY A 6 40.79 -15.78 -6.93
CA GLY A 6 40.61 -16.17 -5.53
C GLY A 6 39.69 -15.21 -4.79
N ILE A 7 39.91 -13.89 -4.91
CA ILE A 7 39.04 -12.87 -4.32
C ILE A 7 37.61 -13.01 -4.82
N LEU A 8 37.41 -13.05 -6.15
CA LEU A 8 36.06 -13.12 -6.71
C LEU A 8 35.35 -14.42 -6.35
N SER A 9 36.06 -15.55 -6.32
CA SER A 9 35.49 -16.83 -5.88
C SER A 9 35.11 -16.80 -4.40
N ASN A 10 35.91 -16.16 -3.56
CA ASN A 10 35.64 -16.05 -2.12
C ASN A 10 34.39 -15.20 -1.84
N ILE A 11 34.24 -14.06 -2.52
CA ILE A 11 33.08 -13.20 -2.29
C ILE A 11 31.81 -13.76 -2.92
N LYS A 12 31.90 -14.56 -4.01
CA LYS A 12 30.76 -15.00 -4.82
C LYS A 12 29.63 -15.61 -4.00
N GLU A 13 29.94 -16.48 -3.04
CA GLU A 13 28.91 -17.15 -2.23
C GLU A 13 28.17 -16.19 -1.27
N HIS A 14 28.67 -14.96 -1.14
CA HIS A 14 28.09 -13.89 -0.33
C HIS A 14 27.34 -12.82 -1.15
N LEU A 15 27.25 -12.94 -2.48
CA LEU A 15 26.73 -11.88 -3.36
C LEU A 15 25.21 -11.94 -3.62
N GLY A 16 24.44 -12.67 -2.81
CA GLY A 16 22.99 -12.80 -3.00
C GLY A 16 22.63 -13.48 -4.33
N GLN A 17 21.46 -13.18 -4.89
CA GLN A 17 20.93 -13.87 -6.07
C GLN A 17 21.64 -13.47 -7.38
N HIS A 18 22.28 -12.30 -7.44
CA HIS A 18 22.94 -11.79 -8.65
C HIS A 18 24.37 -12.33 -8.82
N LYS A 19 24.80 -13.24 -7.94
CA LYS A 19 26.16 -13.82 -7.94
C LYS A 19 26.57 -14.47 -9.26
N ASN A 20 25.61 -14.89 -10.08
CA ASN A 20 25.88 -15.53 -11.36
C ASN A 20 26.54 -14.59 -12.38
N GLU A 21 26.33 -13.27 -12.27
CA GLU A 21 27.00 -12.28 -13.13
C GLU A 21 28.53 -12.29 -12.94
N ILE A 22 28.99 -12.67 -11.75
CA ILE A 22 30.41 -12.76 -11.41
C ILE A 22 31.03 -14.06 -11.95
N ASN A 23 30.24 -15.08 -12.30
CA ASN A 23 30.76 -16.33 -12.88
C ASN A 23 31.56 -16.07 -14.16
N ILE A 24 31.06 -15.17 -15.01
CA ILE A 24 31.73 -14.79 -16.26
C ILE A 24 33.12 -14.21 -15.97
N ALA A 25 33.25 -13.38 -14.93
CA ALA A 25 34.51 -12.80 -14.50
C ALA A 25 35.47 -13.86 -13.95
N ILE A 26 34.98 -14.76 -13.08
CA ILE A 26 35.77 -15.85 -12.48
C ILE A 26 36.29 -16.81 -13.55
N GLU A 27 35.43 -17.26 -14.46
CA GLU A 27 35.82 -18.20 -15.51
C GLU A 27 36.81 -17.57 -16.50
N ALA A 28 36.61 -16.30 -16.87
CA ALA A 28 37.57 -15.59 -17.72
C ALA A 28 38.95 -15.49 -17.05
N LEU A 29 39.02 -15.22 -15.74
CA LEU A 29 40.28 -15.18 -14.99
C LEU A 29 40.96 -16.55 -14.90
N LYS A 30 40.18 -17.64 -14.72
CA LYS A 30 40.70 -19.01 -14.69
C LYS A 30 41.27 -19.44 -16.04
N GLN A 31 40.54 -19.18 -17.13
CA GLN A 31 40.94 -19.55 -18.49
C GLN A 31 42.20 -18.83 -18.95
N ASN A 32 42.35 -17.56 -18.58
CA ASN A 32 43.47 -16.72 -19.04
C ASN A 32 44.66 -16.66 -18.07
N LYS A 33 44.67 -17.48 -16.99
CA LYS A 33 45.63 -17.33 -15.89
C LYS A 33 47.10 -17.52 -16.27
N HIS A 34 47.39 -18.22 -17.37
CA HIS A 34 48.73 -18.53 -17.87
C HIS A 34 49.06 -17.83 -19.20
N ALA A 35 48.16 -17.02 -19.76
CA ALA A 35 48.30 -16.42 -21.09
C ALA A 35 49.01 -15.04 -21.10
N GLY A 36 49.77 -14.74 -20.03
CA GLY A 36 50.56 -13.51 -19.92
C GLY A 36 49.75 -12.22 -20.11
N LYS A 37 50.34 -11.22 -20.77
CA LYS A 37 49.74 -9.89 -21.01
C LYS A 37 48.44 -9.96 -21.80
N ASN A 38 48.38 -10.81 -22.83
CA ASN A 38 47.20 -10.91 -23.69
C ASN A 38 46.02 -11.54 -22.95
N GLY A 39 46.28 -12.61 -22.20
CA GLY A 39 45.28 -13.20 -21.31
C GLY A 39 44.79 -12.23 -20.24
N PHE A 40 45.70 -11.40 -19.70
CA PHE A 40 45.34 -10.39 -18.72
C PHE A 40 44.34 -9.37 -19.27
N ASN A 41 44.62 -8.82 -20.45
CA ASN A 41 43.74 -7.84 -21.10
C ASN A 41 42.35 -8.42 -21.37
N VAL A 42 42.29 -9.65 -21.88
CA VAL A 42 41.01 -10.34 -22.14
C VAL A 42 40.23 -10.58 -20.85
N ALA A 43 40.89 -11.07 -19.80
CA ALA A 43 40.24 -11.35 -18.53
C ALA A 43 39.72 -10.07 -17.85
N ILE A 44 40.48 -8.96 -17.88
CA ILE A 44 40.03 -7.69 -17.28
C ILE A 44 38.74 -7.19 -17.93
N VAL A 45 38.61 -7.23 -19.26
CA VAL A 45 37.39 -6.80 -19.94
C VAL A 45 36.18 -7.59 -19.44
N LYS A 46 36.33 -8.90 -19.25
CA LYS A 46 35.26 -9.76 -18.72
C LYS A 46 34.96 -9.52 -17.24
N VAL A 47 35.98 -9.23 -16.43
CA VAL A 47 35.80 -8.83 -15.02
C VAL A 47 35.00 -7.55 -14.93
N VAL A 48 35.37 -6.53 -15.71
CA VAL A 48 34.63 -5.25 -15.76
C VAL A 48 33.18 -5.48 -16.16
N ALA A 49 32.93 -6.31 -17.17
CA ALA A 49 31.57 -6.63 -17.62
C ALA A 49 30.75 -7.35 -16.52
N GLY A 50 31.30 -8.39 -15.89
CA GLY A 50 30.60 -9.15 -14.85
C GLY A 50 30.33 -8.32 -13.59
N VAL A 51 31.31 -7.53 -13.12
CA VAL A 51 31.12 -6.62 -11.98
C VAL A 51 30.10 -5.52 -12.30
N ARG A 52 30.14 -4.97 -13.52
CA ARG A 52 29.13 -3.99 -13.96
C ARG A 52 27.73 -4.61 -14.01
N GLY A 53 27.59 -5.83 -14.52
CA GLY A 53 26.32 -6.57 -14.55
C GLY A 53 25.77 -6.80 -13.14
N TYR A 54 26.62 -7.33 -12.25
CA TYR A 54 26.27 -7.51 -10.83
C TYR A 54 25.76 -6.22 -10.19
N ASN A 55 26.55 -5.14 -10.27
CA ASN A 55 26.19 -3.86 -9.66
C ASN A 55 24.92 -3.24 -10.28
N GLY A 56 24.71 -3.44 -11.59
CA GLY A 56 23.49 -3.01 -12.27
C GLY A 56 22.25 -3.72 -11.73
N ASN A 57 22.34 -5.04 -11.56
CA ASN A 57 21.23 -5.84 -11.03
C ASN A 57 20.94 -5.52 -9.55
N VAL A 58 21.98 -5.37 -8.71
CA VAL A 58 21.85 -4.92 -7.32
C VAL A 58 21.17 -3.56 -7.25
N LYS A 59 21.56 -2.61 -8.12
CA LYS A 59 20.92 -1.29 -8.18
C LYS A 59 19.43 -1.41 -8.54
N SER A 60 19.09 -2.20 -9.54
CA SER A 60 17.69 -2.42 -9.95
C SER A 60 16.86 -3.03 -8.82
N SER A 61 17.41 -4.02 -8.11
CA SER A 61 16.77 -4.67 -6.96
C SER A 61 16.53 -3.68 -5.81
N ASN A 62 17.54 -2.88 -5.46
CA ASN A 62 17.39 -1.82 -4.46
C ASN A 62 16.33 -0.78 -4.85
N GLU A 63 16.28 -0.38 -6.12
CA GLU A 63 15.27 0.57 -6.62
C GLU A 63 13.85 -0.03 -6.60
N ALA A 64 13.70 -1.33 -6.84
CA ALA A 64 12.41 -2.02 -6.78
C ALA A 64 11.80 -1.99 -5.36
N VAL A 65 12.64 -1.93 -4.32
CA VAL A 65 12.20 -1.79 -2.92
C VAL A 65 12.08 -0.32 -2.50
N LYS A 66 13.03 0.52 -2.91
CA LYS A 66 13.09 1.92 -2.53
C LYS A 66 11.92 2.73 -3.08
N LYS A 67 11.59 2.58 -4.36
CA LYS A 67 10.54 3.39 -5.01
C LYS A 67 9.15 3.22 -4.38
N PRO A 68 8.65 2.01 -4.10
CA PRO A 68 7.38 1.85 -3.40
C PRO A 68 7.36 2.51 -2.02
N ILE A 69 8.47 2.43 -1.27
CA ILE A 69 8.58 3.06 0.06
C ILE A 69 8.58 4.58 -0.05
N GLU A 70 9.28 5.15 -1.04
CA GLU A 70 9.26 6.59 -1.30
C GLU A 70 7.87 7.08 -1.71
N LYS A 71 7.18 6.31 -2.58
CA LYS A 71 5.78 6.59 -2.95
C LYS A 71 4.87 6.60 -1.73
N LEU A 72 4.95 5.57 -0.87
CA LEU A 72 4.16 5.54 0.37
C LEU A 72 4.45 6.75 1.25
N LYS A 73 5.72 7.10 1.43
CA LYS A 73 6.12 8.27 2.21
C LYS A 73 5.55 9.57 1.64
N GLU A 74 5.47 9.71 0.32
CA GLU A 74 4.87 10.87 -0.33
C GLU A 74 3.34 10.88 -0.20
N ASP A 75 2.69 9.76 -0.41
CA ASP A 75 1.25 9.62 -0.25
C ASP A 75 0.82 9.89 1.20
N MET A 76 1.60 9.44 2.18
CA MET A 76 1.38 9.74 3.61
C MET A 76 1.42 11.24 3.93
N LYS A 77 2.14 12.07 3.17
CA LYS A 77 2.13 13.54 3.34
C LYS A 77 0.80 14.18 2.98
N LYS A 78 -0.09 13.47 2.28
CA LYS A 78 -1.46 13.93 2.02
C LYS A 78 -2.34 13.78 3.26
N TYR A 79 -1.96 12.88 4.17
CA TYR A 79 -2.75 12.50 5.34
C TYR A 79 -2.09 12.92 6.67
N THR A 80 -1.19 13.91 6.65
CA THR A 80 -0.59 14.47 7.86
C THR A 80 -1.57 15.37 8.63
N LYS A 81 -1.40 15.43 9.96
CA LYS A 81 -2.10 16.34 10.88
C LYS A 81 -2.11 17.78 10.31
N GLY A 82 -3.28 18.37 10.10
CA GLY A 82 -3.48 19.63 9.35
C GLY A 82 -4.26 19.47 8.05
N LYS A 83 -4.12 18.35 7.32
CA LYS A 83 -4.88 18.06 6.08
C LYS A 83 -6.12 17.20 6.30
N LEU A 84 -6.13 16.43 7.40
CA LEU A 84 -7.35 15.76 7.86
C LEU A 84 -8.31 16.72 8.56
N ASP A 85 -7.84 17.90 8.98
CA ASP A 85 -8.63 18.93 9.66
C ASP A 85 -9.72 19.53 8.74
N GLU A 86 -9.64 19.29 7.43
CA GLU A 86 -10.72 19.57 6.46
C GLU A 86 -11.94 18.66 6.64
N ILE A 87 -11.78 17.52 7.32
CA ILE A 87 -12.90 16.68 7.76
C ILE A 87 -13.50 17.43 8.96
N LYS A 88 -14.41 18.36 8.67
CA LYS A 88 -15.05 19.22 9.67
C LYS A 88 -15.72 18.35 10.75
N ASP A 89 -15.49 18.73 12.00
CA ASP A 89 -16.13 18.16 13.19
C ASP A 89 -17.41 18.92 13.58
N ASP A 90 -17.96 19.73 12.66
CA ASP A 90 -19.04 20.67 13.01
C ASP A 90 -20.39 19.96 13.16
N ALA A 91 -20.93 20.05 14.38
CA ALA A 91 -22.27 19.62 14.75
C ALA A 91 -23.39 20.53 14.20
N ASP A 92 -23.06 21.58 13.45
CA ASP A 92 -23.98 22.61 12.94
C ASP A 92 -24.11 22.61 11.40
N VAL A 93 -23.72 21.49 10.79
CA VAL A 93 -23.66 21.32 9.33
C VAL A 93 -25.04 20.90 8.81
N GLY A 94 -25.59 21.67 7.87
CA GLY A 94 -26.87 21.35 7.23
C GLY A 94 -26.85 20.01 6.47
N ASP A 95 -28.04 19.44 6.21
CA ASP A 95 -28.20 18.06 5.71
C ASP A 95 -27.43 17.76 4.39
N SER A 96 -27.28 18.74 3.48
CA SER A 96 -26.48 18.58 2.25
C SER A 96 -24.98 18.42 2.54
N ASP A 97 -24.49 19.18 3.51
CA ASP A 97 -23.06 19.28 3.81
C ASP A 97 -22.58 18.04 4.59
N LEU A 98 -23.48 17.33 5.29
CA LEU A 98 -23.19 16.07 5.98
C LEU A 98 -23.02 14.90 4.98
N SER A 99 -23.89 14.81 3.98
CA SER A 99 -23.79 13.79 2.91
C SER A 99 -22.49 13.96 2.10
N ASP A 100 -22.14 15.21 1.80
CA ASP A 100 -20.89 15.53 1.11
C ASP A 100 -19.66 15.20 1.95
N ALA A 101 -19.72 15.43 3.28
CA ALA A 101 -18.67 15.04 4.21
C ALA A 101 -18.46 13.51 4.25
N VAL A 102 -19.53 12.72 4.37
CA VAL A 102 -19.46 11.24 4.38
C VAL A 102 -18.87 10.72 3.06
N THR A 103 -19.32 11.27 1.93
CA THR A 103 -18.79 10.93 0.60
C THR A 103 -17.30 11.30 0.49
N GLY A 104 -16.92 12.47 0.99
CA GLY A 104 -15.53 12.94 1.03
C GLY A 104 -14.61 12.05 1.85
N ILE A 105 -15.05 11.61 3.04
CA ILE A 105 -14.31 10.66 3.88
C ILE A 105 -14.15 9.33 3.15
N GLY A 106 -15.22 8.78 2.56
CA GLY A 106 -15.17 7.54 1.80
C GLY A 106 -14.20 7.59 0.63
N LYS A 107 -14.13 8.73 -0.07
CA LYS A 107 -13.15 8.96 -1.13
C LYS A 107 -11.71 8.98 -0.60
N LYS A 108 -11.43 9.76 0.45
CA LYS A 108 -10.10 9.83 1.09
C LYS A 108 -9.65 8.45 1.60
N TYR A 109 -10.57 7.68 2.21
CA TYR A 109 -10.32 6.30 2.63
C TYR A 109 -9.94 5.39 1.46
N ASN A 110 -10.72 5.40 0.37
CA ASN A 110 -10.44 4.57 -0.81
C ASN A 110 -9.10 4.93 -1.47
N GLU A 111 -8.78 6.22 -1.57
CA GLU A 111 -7.48 6.69 -2.09
C GLU A 111 -6.32 6.17 -1.24
N PHE A 112 -6.44 6.21 0.09
CA PHE A 112 -5.44 5.71 1.02
C PHE A 112 -5.24 4.20 0.93
N ILE A 113 -6.33 3.44 0.98
CA ILE A 113 -6.32 1.97 0.93
C ILE A 113 -5.73 1.49 -0.40
N ASN A 114 -6.16 2.07 -1.53
CA ASN A 114 -5.64 1.68 -2.84
C ASN A 114 -4.14 1.98 -2.97
N SER A 115 -3.69 3.17 -2.56
CA SER A 115 -2.26 3.51 -2.58
C SER A 115 -1.43 2.55 -1.72
N THR A 116 -1.89 2.27 -0.49
CA THR A 116 -1.18 1.37 0.42
C THR A 116 -1.14 -0.06 -0.12
N PHE A 117 -2.24 -0.54 -0.70
CA PHE A 117 -2.33 -1.86 -1.34
C PHE A 117 -1.36 -1.99 -2.53
N GLU A 118 -1.26 -0.96 -3.37
CA GLU A 118 -0.30 -0.93 -4.48
C GLU A 118 1.14 -1.04 -4.00
N VAL A 119 1.49 -0.35 -2.91
CA VAL A 119 2.83 -0.40 -2.32
C VAL A 119 3.14 -1.78 -1.77
N LEU A 120 2.23 -2.36 -0.97
CA LEU A 120 2.40 -3.71 -0.42
C LEU A 120 2.56 -4.74 -1.55
N THR A 121 1.73 -4.64 -2.59
CA THR A 121 1.80 -5.51 -3.77
C THR A 121 3.13 -5.35 -4.52
N ALA A 122 3.63 -4.12 -4.68
CA ALA A 122 4.90 -3.87 -5.34
C ALA A 122 6.08 -4.49 -4.57
N LEU A 123 6.07 -4.40 -3.23
CA LEU A 123 7.08 -5.03 -2.38
C LEU A 123 7.02 -6.56 -2.46
N SER A 124 5.82 -7.16 -2.40
CA SER A 124 5.66 -8.60 -2.57
C SER A 124 6.16 -9.08 -3.93
N LYS A 125 5.83 -8.38 -5.03
CA LYS A 125 6.33 -8.70 -6.38
C LYS A 125 7.85 -8.60 -6.48
N ALA A 126 8.46 -7.58 -5.88
CA ALA A 126 9.92 -7.42 -5.86
C ALA A 126 10.61 -8.59 -5.13
N GLU A 127 9.99 -9.11 -4.07
CA GLU A 127 10.49 -10.27 -3.32
C GLU A 127 10.23 -11.61 -4.02
N GLU A 128 9.07 -11.78 -4.66
CA GLU A 128 8.72 -13.00 -5.39
C GLU A 128 9.58 -13.15 -6.65
N GLY A 129 9.67 -12.11 -7.47
CA GLY A 129 10.34 -12.16 -8.76
C GLY A 129 11.87 -12.05 -8.67
N SER A 130 12.37 -11.28 -7.72
CA SER A 130 13.79 -10.94 -7.65
C SER A 130 14.32 -10.86 -6.22
N LYS A 131 13.73 -11.57 -5.24
CA LYS A 131 14.23 -11.68 -3.85
C LYS A 131 14.78 -10.37 -3.27
N ALA A 132 14.17 -9.25 -3.65
CA ALA A 132 14.84 -7.96 -3.56
C ALA A 132 14.99 -7.50 -2.12
N ILE A 133 14.09 -7.96 -1.24
CA ILE A 133 14.14 -7.69 0.20
C ILE A 133 15.08 -8.70 0.87
N SER A 134 15.04 -9.96 0.44
CA SER A 134 15.92 -11.01 0.97
C SER A 134 17.40 -10.79 0.69
N ASP A 135 17.73 -10.16 -0.43
CA ASP A 135 19.11 -9.84 -0.85
C ASP A 135 19.69 -8.58 -0.18
N LEU A 136 18.87 -7.79 0.50
CA LEU A 136 19.37 -6.67 1.28
C LEU A 136 20.22 -7.15 2.45
N ASN A 137 21.10 -6.27 2.92
CA ASN A 137 21.80 -6.53 4.17
C ASN A 137 20.80 -6.78 5.32
N HIS A 138 21.23 -7.57 6.31
CA HIS A 138 20.40 -8.03 7.42
C HIS A 138 19.61 -6.89 8.11
N ASN A 139 20.24 -5.74 8.34
CA ASN A 139 19.60 -4.60 8.99
C ASN A 139 18.49 -3.98 8.13
N CYS A 140 18.78 -3.73 6.84
CA CYS A 140 17.80 -3.21 5.89
C CYS A 140 16.62 -4.16 5.71
N LYS A 141 16.91 -5.45 5.50
CA LYS A 141 15.90 -6.52 5.39
C LYS A 141 14.96 -6.50 6.59
N ASN A 142 15.48 -6.54 7.80
CA ASN A 142 14.66 -6.59 9.01
C ASN A 142 13.81 -5.32 9.19
N LYS A 143 14.38 -4.14 8.90
CA LYS A 143 13.63 -2.87 8.95
C LYS A 143 12.46 -2.87 7.97
N ILE A 144 12.67 -3.35 6.75
CA ILE A 144 11.62 -3.42 5.73
C ILE A 144 10.55 -4.43 6.12
N ILE A 145 10.93 -5.64 6.56
CA ILE A 145 9.97 -6.66 6.99
C ILE A 145 9.11 -6.15 8.16
N ASN A 146 9.72 -5.49 9.15
CA ASN A 146 8.98 -4.94 10.28
C ASN A 146 8.05 -3.81 9.82
N ALA A 147 8.53 -2.90 8.98
CA ALA A 147 7.70 -1.83 8.43
C ALA A 147 6.52 -2.39 7.62
N GLU A 148 6.75 -3.38 6.75
CA GLU A 148 5.70 -4.04 5.97
C GLU A 148 4.63 -4.67 6.88
N LYS A 149 5.06 -5.37 7.94
CA LYS A 149 4.13 -5.95 8.93
C LYS A 149 3.30 -4.88 9.63
N THR A 150 3.92 -3.78 10.06
CA THR A 150 3.20 -2.66 10.70
C THR A 150 2.22 -2.04 9.72
N ILE A 151 2.64 -1.74 8.49
CA ILE A 151 1.77 -1.16 7.46
C ILE A 151 0.58 -2.08 7.17
N ARG A 152 0.81 -3.38 7.04
CA ARG A 152 -0.26 -4.37 6.80
C ARG A 152 -1.24 -4.41 7.97
N HIS A 153 -0.73 -4.41 9.21
CA HIS A 153 -1.58 -4.37 10.40
C HIS A 153 -2.48 -3.13 10.43
N GLU A 154 -1.89 -1.94 10.24
CA GLU A 154 -2.65 -0.69 10.24
C GLU A 154 -3.63 -0.60 9.07
N TYR A 155 -3.25 -1.13 7.90
CA TYR A 155 -4.13 -1.25 6.73
C TYR A 155 -5.36 -2.11 7.07
N ASP A 156 -5.16 -3.30 7.63
CA ASP A 156 -6.23 -4.24 7.98
C ASP A 156 -7.14 -3.62 9.07
N THR A 157 -6.55 -2.98 10.08
CA THR A 157 -7.27 -2.30 11.16
C THR A 157 -8.11 -1.15 10.65
N LEU A 158 -7.57 -0.30 9.76
CA LEU A 158 -8.32 0.80 9.16
C LEU A 158 -9.47 0.27 8.31
N GLN A 159 -9.22 -0.75 7.49
CA GLN A 159 -10.25 -1.36 6.64
C GLN A 159 -11.42 -1.91 7.48
N MET A 160 -11.11 -2.66 8.54
CA MET A 160 -12.13 -3.21 9.44
C MET A 160 -12.90 -2.10 10.16
N THR A 161 -12.20 -1.11 10.71
CA THR A 161 -12.81 0.00 11.45
C THR A 161 -13.75 0.81 10.56
N PHE A 162 -13.30 1.17 9.36
CA PHE A 162 -14.09 1.96 8.42
C PHE A 162 -15.35 1.22 7.98
N GLN A 163 -15.24 -0.07 7.63
CA GLN A 163 -16.39 -0.89 7.25
C GLN A 163 -17.43 -1.00 8.37
N ASN A 164 -16.98 -1.20 9.61
CA ASN A 164 -17.87 -1.26 10.78
C ASN A 164 -18.60 0.06 11.00
N GLN A 165 -17.86 1.18 11.01
CA GLN A 165 -18.46 2.51 11.18
C GLN A 165 -19.45 2.86 10.08
N TYR A 166 -19.13 2.53 8.83
CA TYR A 166 -20.03 2.73 7.70
C TYR A 166 -21.31 1.90 7.83
N THR A 167 -21.18 0.64 8.24
CA THR A 167 -22.33 -0.25 8.48
C THR A 167 -23.21 0.25 9.62
N ASP A 168 -22.62 0.76 10.70
CA ASP A 168 -23.38 1.30 11.83
C ASP A 168 -24.09 2.61 11.47
N LEU A 169 -23.46 3.46 10.64
CA LEU A 169 -24.11 4.64 10.07
C LEU A 169 -25.33 4.25 9.23
N GLU A 170 -25.18 3.28 8.32
CA GLU A 170 -26.28 2.78 7.48
C GLU A 170 -27.43 2.21 8.33
N ARG A 171 -27.12 1.48 9.40
CA ARG A 171 -28.12 0.98 10.37
C ARG A 171 -28.85 2.14 11.06
N CYS A 172 -28.13 3.16 11.48
CA CYS A 172 -28.70 4.35 12.13
C CYS A 172 -29.68 5.06 11.19
N ILE A 173 -29.26 5.35 9.96
CA ILE A 173 -30.09 5.96 8.92
C ILE A 173 -31.37 5.16 8.69
N ASN A 174 -31.24 3.84 8.52
CA ASN A 174 -32.38 2.95 8.34
C ASN A 174 -33.34 2.94 9.54
N SER A 175 -32.81 2.99 10.76
CA SER A 175 -33.62 3.05 11.98
C SER A 175 -34.41 4.37 12.06
N VAL A 176 -33.75 5.49 11.78
CA VAL A 176 -34.38 6.82 11.77
C VAL A 176 -35.50 6.87 10.73
N ASN A 177 -35.23 6.43 9.50
CA ASN A 177 -36.23 6.38 8.43
C ASN A 177 -37.45 5.54 8.81
N ARG A 178 -37.25 4.37 9.44
CA ARG A 178 -38.36 3.53 9.93
C ARG A 178 -39.22 4.25 10.95
N HIS A 179 -38.61 4.97 11.90
CA HIS A 179 -39.36 5.72 12.91
C HIS A 179 -40.15 6.89 12.30
N PHE A 180 -39.57 7.61 11.33
CA PHE A 180 -40.28 8.67 10.61
C PHE A 180 -41.46 8.13 9.80
N SER A 181 -41.29 7.04 9.05
CA SER A 181 -42.39 6.42 8.30
C SER A 181 -43.51 5.94 9.23
N ALA A 182 -43.17 5.36 10.39
CA ALA A 182 -44.16 4.95 11.38
C ALA A 182 -44.91 6.15 11.98
N LEU A 183 -44.20 7.25 12.25
CA LEU A 183 -44.81 8.50 12.72
C LEU A 183 -45.76 9.09 11.68
N GLU A 184 -45.34 9.16 10.42
CA GLU A 184 -46.15 9.64 9.30
C GLU A 184 -47.45 8.83 9.16
N GLN A 185 -47.37 7.50 9.22
CA GLN A 185 -48.54 6.63 9.19
C GLN A 185 -49.50 6.90 10.36
N ARG A 186 -48.97 7.08 11.57
CA ARG A 186 -49.79 7.39 12.76
C ARG A 186 -50.47 8.75 12.64
N VAL A 187 -49.74 9.78 12.20
CA VAL A 187 -50.30 11.13 12.00
C VAL A 187 -51.39 11.09 10.94
N ASN A 188 -51.15 10.44 9.81
CA ASN A 188 -52.12 10.31 8.72
C ASN A 188 -53.37 9.53 9.16
N SER A 189 -53.22 8.46 9.94
CA SER A 189 -54.36 7.73 10.50
C SER A 189 -55.18 8.62 11.44
N LEU A 190 -54.52 9.32 12.35
CA LEU A 190 -55.18 10.16 13.35
C LEU A 190 -55.91 11.35 12.70
N ALA A 191 -55.30 11.97 11.68
CA ALA A 191 -55.92 13.01 10.88
C ALA A 191 -57.16 12.49 10.12
N ARG A 192 -57.06 11.31 9.48
CA ARG A 192 -58.21 10.68 8.80
C ARG A 192 -59.35 10.39 9.77
N ASP A 193 -59.05 9.82 10.94
CA ASP A 193 -60.06 9.50 11.95
C ASP A 193 -60.77 10.76 12.46
N GLN A 194 -60.02 11.85 12.71
CA GLN A 194 -60.58 13.12 13.13
C GLN A 194 -61.44 13.77 12.04
N ILE A 195 -60.96 13.80 10.79
CA ILE A 195 -61.72 14.33 9.65
C ILE A 195 -63.02 13.52 9.46
N THR A 196 -62.95 12.19 9.56
CA THR A 196 -64.12 11.32 9.41
C THR A 196 -65.16 11.59 10.49
N LYS A 197 -64.73 11.69 11.76
CA LYS A 197 -65.61 12.06 12.87
C LYS A 197 -66.29 13.41 12.66
N LEU A 198 -65.53 14.43 12.22
CA LEU A 198 -66.07 15.75 11.96
C LEU A 198 -67.11 15.73 10.83
N VAL A 199 -66.85 15.00 9.75
CA VAL A 199 -67.79 14.83 8.64
C VAL A 199 -69.07 14.12 9.09
N ASP A 200 -68.95 13.10 9.93
CA ASP A 200 -70.09 12.37 10.47
C ASP A 200 -70.94 13.22 11.43
N GLU A 201 -70.31 14.09 12.22
CA GLU A 201 -71.00 15.07 13.07
C GLU A 201 -71.75 16.11 12.23
N ILE A 202 -71.16 16.60 11.14
CA ILE A 202 -71.82 17.55 10.23
C ILE A 202 -73.01 16.92 9.52
N LYS A 203 -72.92 15.66 9.08
CA LYS A 203 -74.00 14.97 8.37
C LYS A 203 -75.20 14.59 9.24
N LYS A 204 -75.04 14.59 10.56
CA LYS A 204 -76.10 14.27 11.53
C LYS A 204 -76.92 15.49 11.95
N ASN A 205 -76.44 16.70 11.65
CA ASN A 205 -77.21 17.95 11.74
C ASN A 205 -77.87 18.26 10.39
#